data_AF-A0A497NFR0-F1
#
_entry.id   AF-A0A497NFR0-F1
#
_cell.length_a   1.000
_cell.length_b   1.000
_cell.length_c   1.000
_cell.angle_alpha   90.00
_cell.angle_beta   90.00
_cell.angle_gamma   90.00
#
_symmetry.space_group_name_H-M   'P 1'
#
loop_
_entity.id
_entity.type
_entity.pdbx_description
1 polymer ?
#
loop_
_entity_poly.entity_id
_entity_poly.type
_entity_poly.pdbx_seq_one_letter_code
_entity_poly.pdbx_strand_id
1 'polypeptide(L)' 'MVKFKFNIFYVISIICILLLIGYFWFNFLPSFEGTLQYEEVRNVIILITIFLSIAIVLVLLSTMVRE' A
#
# COMPACT_ATOMS: atom_id res chain seq x y z
N MET A 1 7.88 -31.63 -7.18
CA MET A 1 7.67 -30.97 -5.88
C MET A 1 7.99 -29.49 -6.08
N VAL A 2 6.97 -28.69 -6.42
CA VAL A 2 7.15 -27.29 -6.85
C VAL A 2 7.57 -26.49 -5.63
N LYS A 3 8.86 -26.17 -5.53
CA LYS A 3 9.37 -25.23 -4.54
C LYS A 3 8.97 -23.84 -5.01
N PHE A 4 7.71 -23.45 -4.78
CA PHE A 4 7.30 -22.05 -4.77
C PHE A 4 8.12 -21.36 -3.69
N LYS A 5 9.29 -20.87 -4.06
CA LYS A 5 10.18 -20.10 -3.20
C LYS A 5 9.63 -18.67 -3.19
N PHE A 6 8.36 -18.51 -2.80
CA PHE A 6 7.75 -17.21 -2.57
C PHE A 6 8.65 -16.51 -1.56
N ASN A 7 9.34 -15.47 -2.01
CA ASN A 7 10.29 -14.77 -1.16
C ASN A 7 9.47 -14.12 -0.04
N ILE A 8 9.63 -14.62 1.18
CA ILE A 8 8.84 -14.16 2.34
C ILE A 8 8.93 -12.64 2.51
N PHE A 9 10.05 -12.04 2.11
CA PHE A 9 10.27 -10.60 2.09
C PHE A 9 9.29 -9.84 1.19
N TYR A 10 8.94 -10.35 0.00
CA TYR A 10 7.97 -9.69 -0.87
C TYR A 10 6.55 -9.75 -0.28
N VAL A 11 6.20 -10.87 0.34
CA VAL A 11 4.91 -11.04 1.01
C VAL A 11 4.78 -10.08 2.18
N ILE A 12 5.83 -9.97 3.02
CA ILE A 12 5.88 -9.03 4.14
C ILE A 12 5.75 -7.58 3.64
N SER A 13 6.46 -7.22 2.56
CA SER A 13 6.35 -5.87 1.98
C SER A 13 4.93 -5.54 1.50
N ILE A 14 4.24 -6.46 0.83
CA ILE A 14 2.85 -6.25 0.40
C ILE A 14 1.93 -6.07 1.61
N ILE A 15 2.09 -6.88 2.65
CA ILE A 15 1.31 -6.78 3.88
C ILE A 15 1.55 -5.42 4.56
N CYS A 16 2.80 -4.97 4.66
CA CYS A 16 3.14 -3.65 5.21
C CYS A 16 2.50 -2.52 4.39
N ILE A 17 2.51 -2.61 3.06
CA ILE A 17 1.86 -1.62 2.19
C ILE A 17 0.35 -1.59 2.45
N LEU A 18 -0.31 -2.74 2.54
CA LEU A 18 -1.76 -2.82 2.81
C LEU A 18 -2.12 -2.26 4.19
N LEU A 19 -1.33 -2.57 5.21
CA LEU A 19 -1.51 -2.01 6.55
C LEU A 19 -1.35 -0.48 6.54
N LEU A 20 -0.40 0.05 5.77
CA LEU A 20 -0.18 1.48 5.65
C LEU A 20 -1.36 2.19 4.98
N ILE A 21 -1.91 1.61 3.89
CA ILE A 21 -3.14 2.11 3.24
C ILE A 21 -4.29 2.10 4.24
N GLY A 22 -4.49 0.99 4.95
CA GLY A 22 -5.53 0.89 5.98
C GLY A 22 -5.37 1.95 7.07
N TYR A 23 -4.15 2.15 7.57
CA TYR A 23 -3.88 3.19 8.58
C TYR A 23 -4.24 4.59 8.08
N PHE A 24 -3.84 4.94 6.85
CA PHE A 24 -4.14 6.25 6.30
C PHE A 24 -5.64 6.51 6.16
N TRP A 25 -6.42 5.51 5.77
CA TRP A 25 -7.86 5.67 5.56
C TRP A 25 -8.69 5.56 6.84
N PHE A 26 -8.33 4.67 7.77
CA PHE A 26 -9.13 4.41 8.98
C PHE A 26 -8.71 5.21 10.21
N ASN A 27 -7.47 5.68 10.28
CA ASN A 27 -6.97 6.42 11.44
C ASN A 27 -6.57 7.85 11.06
N PHE A 28 -5.75 8.00 10.02
CA PHE A 28 -5.20 9.30 9.68
C PHE A 28 -6.25 10.23 9.05
N LEU A 29 -6.95 9.81 8.00
CA LEU A 29 -7.97 10.64 7.34
C LEU A 29 -9.09 11.10 8.29
N PRO A 30 -9.69 10.23 9.12
CA PRO A 30 -10.74 10.63 10.04
C PRO A 30 -10.27 11.60 11.12
N SER A 31 -8.97 11.59 11.47
CA SER A 31 -8.42 12.53 12.44
C SER A 31 -8.47 14.00 11.99
N PHE A 32 -8.64 14.24 10.68
CA PHE A 32 -8.80 15.57 10.10
C PHE A 32 -10.26 15.93 9.79
N GLU A 33 -11.22 15.03 10.06
CA GLU A 33 -12.64 15.33 9.84
C GLU A 33 -13.06 16.55 10.67
N GLY A 34 -13.67 17.53 10.01
CA GLY A 34 -14.06 18.81 10.63
C GLY A 34 -12.99 19.91 10.58
N THR A 35 -11.80 19.63 10.05
CA THR A 35 -10.79 20.66 9.76
C THR A 35 -10.90 21.19 8.33
N LEU A 36 -10.45 22.42 8.09
CA LEU A 36 -10.40 23.00 6.74
C LEU A 36 -9.41 22.27 5.80
N GLN A 37 -8.46 21.52 6.37
CA GLN A 37 -7.43 20.81 5.60
C GLN A 37 -7.85 19.40 5.17
N TYR A 38 -9.05 18.94 5.55
CA TYR A 38 -9.51 17.58 5.26
C TYR A 38 -9.43 17.24 3.76
N GLU A 39 -9.88 18.14 2.88
CA GLU A 39 -9.86 17.91 1.43
C GLU A 39 -8.44 17.81 0.87
N GLU A 40 -7.51 18.65 1.35
CA GLU A 40 -6.11 18.60 0.90
C GLU A 40 -5.45 17.30 1.36
N VAL A 41 -5.62 16.94 2.63
CA VAL A 41 -5.09 15.70 3.21
C VAL A 41 -5.68 14.48 2.50
N ARG A 42 -6.99 14.50 2.20
CA ARG A 42 -7.66 13.44 1.44
C ARG A 42 -7.04 13.26 0.06
N ASN A 43 -6.79 14.35 -0.66
CA ASN A 43 -6.21 14.29 -1.99
C ASN A 43 -4.77 13.72 -1.95
N VAL A 44 -3.99 14.10 -0.94
CA VAL A 44 -2.65 13.55 -0.71
C VAL A 44 -2.70 12.05 -0.39
N ILE A 45 -3.62 11.60 0.47
CA ILE A 45 -3.79 10.18 0.81
C ILE A 45 -4.19 9.36 -0.41
N ILE A 46 -5.09 9.89 -1.26
CA ILE A 46 -5.46 9.24 -2.53
C ILE A 46 -4.22 9.06 -3.41
N LEU A 47 -3.41 10.11 -3.55
CA LEU A 47 -2.18 10.07 -4.33
C LEU A 47 -1.19 9.04 -3.77
N ILE A 48 -0.98 9.01 -2.46
CA ILE A 48 -0.14 8.01 -1.78
C ILE A 48 -0.68 6.59 -2.01
N THR A 49 -1.99 6.39 -1.94
CA THR A 49 -2.64 5.10 -2.17
C THR A 49 -2.39 4.61 -3.60
N ILE A 50 -2.45 5.50 -4.59
CA ILE A 50 -2.12 5.17 -5.99
C ILE A 50 -0.66 4.71 -6.11
N PHE A 51 0.29 5.45 -5.54
CA PHE A 51 1.71 5.07 -5.58
C PHE A 51 1.97 3.72 -4.89
N LEU A 52 1.35 3.49 -3.73
CA LEU A 52 1.45 2.23 -3.01
C LEU A 52 0.84 1.06 -3.81
N SER A 53 -0.26 1.31 -4.51
CA SER A 53 -0.88 0.31 -5.38
C SER A 53 0.04 -0.07 -6.56
N ILE A 54 0.67 0.93 -7.18
CA ILE A 54 1.69 0.70 -8.22
C ILE A 54 2.87 -0.10 -7.64
N ALA A 55 3.32 0.21 -6.41
CA ALA A 55 4.39 -0.54 -5.76
C ALA A 55 4.03 -2.01 -5.54
N ILE A 56 2.79 -2.32 -5.13
CA ILE A 56 2.32 -3.72 -5.03
C ILE A 56 2.39 -4.42 -6.39
N VAL A 57 1.90 -3.78 -7.45
CA VAL A 57 1.95 -4.33 -8.81
C VAL A 57 3.38 -4.58 -9.25
N LEU A 58 4.30 -3.64 -8.98
CA LEU A 58 5.71 -3.78 -9.31
C LEU A 58 6.36 -4.95 -8.56
N VAL A 59 6.04 -5.10 -7.26
CA VAL A 59 6.51 -6.22 -6.45
C VAL A 59 6.00 -7.55 -7.02
N LEU A 60 4.72 -7.63 -7.37
CA LEU A 60 4.13 -8.83 -7.99
C LEU A 60 4.78 -9.16 -9.35
N LEU A 61 4.99 -8.17 -10.20
CA LEU A 61 5.71 -8.36 -11.46
C LEU A 61 7.14 -8.84 -11.23
N SER A 62 7.84 -8.26 -10.24
CA SER A 62 9.21 -8.66 -9.90
C SER A 62 9.29 -10.11 -9.39
N THR A 63 8.24 -10.60 -8.74
CA THR A 63 8.14 -12.01 -8.35
C THR A 63 7.90 -12.92 -9.54
N MET A 64 7.03 -12.54 -10.49
CA MET A 64 6.70 -13.34 -11.67
C MET A 64 7.83 -13.41 -12.70
N VAL A 65 8.57 -12.31 -12.91
CA VAL A 65 9.69 -12.25 -13.87
C VAL A 65 10.89 -13.08 -13.41
N ARG A 66 10.96 -13.42 -12.12
CA ARG A 66 12.10 -14.12 -11.52
C ARG A 66 11.87 -15.63 -11.37
N GLU A 67 10.69 -16.13 -11.73
CA GLU A 67 10.36 -17.56 -11.87
C GLU A 67 10.74 -18.08 -13.26
#